data_AF-A0A1F8RBM2-F1
#
_entry.id   AF-A0A1F8RBM2-F1
#
_cell.length_a   1.000
_cell.length_b   1.000
_cell.length_c   1.000
_cell.angle_alpha   90.00
_cell.angle_beta   90.00
_cell.angle_gamma   90.00
#
_symmetry.space_group_name_H-M   'P 1'
#
loop_
_entity.id
_entity.type
_entity.pdbx_description
1 polymer ?
#
loop_
_entity_poly.entity_id
_entity_poly.type
_entity_poly.pdbx_seq_one_letter_code
_entity_poly.pdbx_strand_id
1 'polypeptide(L)'
;MTETSAALDDHDFMRALLNLVIPPSPSGDLPGAGALGLSPFVVTGLQADPLLGPLVEAGARAVREAALSEHPKGLAGMAPQAGTKVVEAQLANHPLLIMGLLRYLYPAYYQHQRVLEGIGEPPRPPFPEGFDVEATDARLLEKLRARRTA
;
A
#
# COMPACT_ATOMS: atom_id res chain seq x y z
N MET A 1 -25.93 -22.48 1.76
CA MET A 1 -25.52 -21.09 1.51
C MET A 1 -24.06 -21.01 1.89
N THR A 2 -23.17 -20.97 0.90
CA THR A 2 -21.73 -20.82 1.16
C THR A 2 -21.54 -19.43 1.75
N GLU A 3 -21.05 -19.33 2.98
CA GLU A 3 -20.65 -18.03 3.53
C GLU A 3 -19.58 -17.45 2.60
N THR A 4 -19.92 -16.37 1.89
CA THR A 4 -18.94 -15.63 1.11
C THR A 4 -17.96 -15.00 2.11
N SER A 5 -16.80 -15.63 2.31
CA SER A 5 -15.70 -15.08 3.10
C SER A 5 -15.37 -13.66 2.62
N ALA A 6 -15.05 -12.75 3.55
CA ALA A 6 -14.77 -11.35 3.25
C ALA A 6 -13.67 -11.22 2.18
N ALA A 7 -13.73 -10.17 1.35
CA ALA A 7 -12.74 -9.99 0.29
C ALA A 7 -11.34 -9.80 0.86
N LEU A 8 -11.25 -9.07 1.97
CA LEU A 8 -10.00 -8.81 2.67
C LEU A 8 -9.36 -10.04 3.33
N ASP A 9 -10.13 -11.09 3.61
CA ASP A 9 -9.60 -12.33 4.22
C ASP A 9 -9.02 -13.31 3.18
N ASP A 10 -9.27 -13.07 1.89
CA ASP A 10 -8.73 -13.88 0.79
C ASP A 10 -7.26 -13.51 0.54
N HIS A 11 -6.35 -14.37 1.01
CA HIS A 11 -4.92 -14.15 0.92
C HIS A 11 -4.40 -14.01 -0.52
N ASP A 12 -4.90 -14.84 -1.45
CA ASP A 12 -4.41 -14.81 -2.84
C ASP A 12 -4.92 -13.58 -3.58
N PHE A 13 -6.19 -13.22 -3.37
CA PHE A 13 -6.74 -11.97 -3.86
C PHE A 13 -5.99 -10.76 -3.31
N MET A 14 -5.78 -10.69 -1.98
CA MET A 14 -5.08 -9.57 -1.36
C MET A 14 -3.64 -9.47 -1.85
N ARG A 15 -2.92 -10.58 -1.95
CA ARG A 15 -1.56 -10.59 -2.53
C ARG A 15 -1.54 -10.01 -3.94
N ALA A 16 -2.48 -10.41 -4.79
CA ALA A 16 -2.59 -9.90 -6.16
C ALA A 16 -2.93 -8.40 -6.16
N LEU A 17 -3.92 -7.98 -5.37
CA LEU A 17 -4.36 -6.59 -5.27
C LEU A 17 -3.23 -5.67 -4.78
N LEU A 18 -2.51 -6.06 -3.71
CA LEU A 18 -1.41 -5.26 -3.19
C LEU A 18 -0.26 -5.11 -4.21
N ASN A 19 0.03 -6.14 -5.01
CA ASN A 19 1.00 -6.05 -6.10
C ASN A 19 0.55 -5.14 -7.26
N LEU A 20 -0.75 -4.89 -7.43
CA LEU A 20 -1.23 -3.88 -8.38
C LEU A 20 -1.09 -2.47 -7.82
N VAL A 21 -1.26 -2.29 -6.50
CA VAL A 21 -1.12 -0.98 -5.85
C VAL A 21 0.34 -0.56 -5.75
N ILE A 22 1.23 -1.46 -5.32
CA ILE A 22 2.68 -1.24 -5.31
C ILE A 22 3.34 -2.43 -6.03
N PRO A 23 3.61 -2.30 -7.34
CA PRO A 23 4.23 -3.36 -8.12
C PRO A 23 5.72 -3.50 -7.83
N PRO A 24 6.32 -4.68 -8.12
CA PRO A 24 7.77 -4.82 -8.10
C PRO A 24 8.44 -3.85 -9.07
N SER A 25 9.63 -3.34 -8.74
CA SER A 25 10.38 -2.51 -9.68
C SER A 25 10.85 -3.33 -10.89
N PRO A 26 10.97 -2.71 -12.08
CA PRO A 26 11.51 -3.40 -13.25
C PRO A 26 12.94 -3.90 -13.08
N SER A 27 13.74 -3.23 -12.24
CA SER A 27 15.11 -3.62 -11.92
C SER A 27 15.20 -4.81 -10.95
N GLY A 28 14.12 -5.11 -10.22
CA GLY A 28 14.07 -6.17 -9.20
C GLY A 28 14.55 -5.74 -7.82
N ASP A 29 15.07 -4.52 -7.68
CA ASP A 29 15.58 -3.99 -6.40
C ASP A 29 14.46 -3.81 -5.37
N LEU A 30 13.25 -3.48 -5.81
CA LEU A 30 12.09 -3.30 -4.95
C LEU A 30 11.08 -4.43 -5.16
N PRO A 31 10.76 -5.21 -4.13
CA PRO A 31 9.74 -6.25 -4.20
C PRO A 31 8.34 -5.62 -4.30
N GLY A 32 7.41 -6.26 -5.03
CA GLY A 32 6.01 -5.84 -4.97
C GLY A 32 5.41 -6.05 -3.59
N ALA A 33 4.43 -5.23 -3.20
CA ALA A 33 3.84 -5.29 -1.86
C ALA A 33 3.22 -6.65 -1.51
N GLY A 34 2.65 -7.35 -2.50
CA GLY A 34 2.11 -8.69 -2.32
C GLY A 34 3.16 -9.75 -1.99
N ALA A 35 4.43 -9.51 -2.32
CA ALA A 35 5.53 -10.44 -2.02
C ALA A 35 6.09 -10.29 -0.59
N LEU A 36 5.64 -9.28 0.17
CA LEU A 36 6.19 -8.91 1.47
C LEU A 36 5.37 -9.44 2.66
N GLY A 37 4.28 -10.17 2.41
CA GLY A 37 3.43 -10.69 3.48
C GLY A 37 2.72 -9.60 4.30
N LEU A 38 2.49 -8.42 3.71
CA LEU A 38 1.90 -7.27 4.40
C LEU A 38 0.38 -7.38 4.58
N SER A 39 -0.29 -8.32 3.92
CA SER A 39 -1.75 -8.46 3.94
C SER A 39 -2.34 -8.51 5.36
N PRO A 40 -1.83 -9.31 6.31
CA PRO A 40 -2.40 -9.35 7.66
C PRO A 40 -2.37 -7.98 8.37
N PHE A 41 -1.27 -7.22 8.23
CA PHE A 41 -1.16 -5.89 8.82
C PHE A 41 -2.19 -4.92 8.23
N VAL A 42 -2.34 -4.92 6.90
CA VAL A 42 -3.31 -4.07 6.20
C VAL A 42 -4.74 -4.43 6.62
N VAL A 43 -5.06 -5.73 6.66
CA VAL A 43 -6.40 -6.23 7.02
C VAL A 43 -6.72 -5.88 8.47
N THR A 44 -5.82 -6.12 9.43
CA THR A 44 -6.03 -5.75 10.83
C THR A 44 -6.24 -4.24 11.00
N GLY A 45 -5.45 -3.41 10.28
CA GLY A 45 -5.62 -1.96 10.29
C GLY A 45 -7.00 -1.53 9.79
N LEU A 46 -7.45 -2.11 8.66
CA LEU A 46 -8.77 -1.83 8.10
C LEU A 46 -9.92 -2.33 8.99
N GLN A 47 -9.78 -3.50 9.60
CA GLN A 47 -10.80 -4.04 10.52
C GLN A 47 -10.96 -3.18 11.78
N ALA A 48 -9.88 -2.54 12.24
CA ALA A 48 -9.91 -1.61 13.37
C ALA A 48 -10.39 -0.20 12.98
N ASP A 49 -10.52 0.12 11.69
CA ASP A 49 -10.94 1.43 11.19
C ASP A 49 -12.45 1.45 10.88
N PRO A 50 -13.29 2.05 11.73
CA PRO A 50 -14.74 2.03 11.55
C PRO A 50 -15.21 2.83 10.33
N LEU A 51 -14.37 3.72 9.80
CA LEU A 51 -14.71 4.54 8.63
C LEU A 51 -14.23 3.87 7.35
N LEU A 52 -12.93 3.57 7.26
CA LEU A 52 -12.33 3.05 6.02
C LEU A 52 -12.57 1.56 5.83
N GLY A 53 -12.62 0.76 6.90
CA GLY A 53 -12.76 -0.69 6.83
C GLY A 53 -13.94 -1.15 5.96
N PRO A 54 -15.17 -0.75 6.27
CA PRO A 54 -16.35 -1.14 5.48
C PRO A 54 -16.29 -0.67 4.02
N LEU A 55 -15.74 0.52 3.76
CA LEU A 55 -15.67 1.11 2.42
C LEU A 55 -14.64 0.41 1.54
N VAL A 56 -13.50 0.04 2.12
CA VAL A 56 -12.46 -0.73 1.44
C VAL A 56 -12.91 -2.16 1.21
N GLU A 57 -13.56 -2.82 2.19
CA GLU A 57 -14.12 -4.17 2.01
C GLU A 57 -15.16 -4.20 0.88
N ALA A 58 -16.04 -3.19 0.79
CA ALA A 58 -17.00 -3.09 -0.31
C ALA A 58 -16.32 -2.97 -1.68
N GLY A 59 -15.30 -2.11 -1.81
CA GLY A 59 -14.54 -1.97 -3.05
C GLY A 59 -13.72 -3.22 -3.40
N ALA A 60 -13.08 -3.84 -2.41
CA ALA A 60 -12.32 -5.07 -2.56
C ALA A 60 -13.22 -6.21 -3.04
N ARG A 61 -14.43 -6.32 -2.48
CA ARG A 61 -15.43 -7.29 -2.93
C ARG A 61 -15.85 -7.07 -4.37
N ALA A 62 -16.15 -5.83 -4.76
CA ALA A 62 -16.51 -5.49 -6.14
C ALA A 62 -15.39 -5.86 -7.13
N VAL A 63 -14.13 -5.57 -6.79
CA VAL A 63 -12.97 -5.96 -7.61
C VAL A 63 -12.85 -7.49 -7.68
N ARG A 64 -13.00 -8.20 -6.56
CA ARG A 64 -12.89 -9.66 -6.52
C ARG A 64 -13.96 -10.32 -7.39
N GLU A 65 -15.21 -9.86 -7.28
CA GLU A 65 -16.33 -10.37 -8.08
C GLU A 65 -16.13 -10.08 -9.57
N ALA A 66 -15.73 -8.86 -9.94
CA ALA A 66 -15.43 -8.50 -11.33
C ALA A 66 -14.30 -9.38 -11.89
N ALA A 67 -13.19 -9.53 -11.16
CA ALA A 67 -12.08 -10.36 -11.60
C ALA A 67 -12.46 -11.84 -11.75
N LEU A 68 -13.27 -12.39 -10.85
CA LEU A 68 -13.75 -13.77 -10.92
C LEU A 68 -14.71 -14.01 -12.10
N SER A 69 -15.43 -12.97 -12.54
CA SER A 69 -16.29 -13.06 -13.73
C SER A 69 -15.50 -13.11 -15.04
N GLU A 70 -14.29 -12.54 -15.05
CA GLU A 70 -13.41 -12.51 -16.22
C GLU A 70 -12.37 -13.65 -16.23
N HIS A 71 -11.94 -14.13 -15.06
CA HIS A 71 -10.88 -15.13 -14.95
C HIS A 71 -11.15 -16.13 -13.80
N PRO A 72 -11.05 -17.46 -14.01
CA PRO A 72 -11.37 -18.47 -12.98
C PRO A 72 -10.54 -18.38 -11.69
N LYS A 73 -9.30 -17.89 -11.79
CA LYS A 73 -8.42 -17.65 -10.63
C LYS A 73 -8.53 -16.22 -10.07
N GLY A 74 -9.54 -15.47 -10.52
CA GLY A 74 -9.71 -14.05 -10.21
C GLY A 74 -8.46 -13.24 -10.53
N LEU A 75 -8.23 -12.22 -9.72
CA LEU A 75 -7.13 -11.26 -9.88
C LEU A 75 -5.75 -11.93 -9.87
N ALA A 76 -5.57 -13.00 -9.09
CA ALA A 76 -4.30 -13.73 -8.97
C ALA A 76 -3.90 -14.46 -10.27
N GLY A 77 -4.84 -14.70 -11.19
CA GLY A 77 -4.54 -15.29 -12.49
C GLY A 77 -4.45 -14.29 -13.64
N MET A 78 -4.75 -13.02 -13.40
CA MET A 78 -4.74 -11.99 -14.45
C MET A 78 -3.35 -11.44 -14.69
N ALA A 79 -3.08 -11.04 -15.94
CA ALA A 79 -1.93 -10.19 -16.25
C ALA A 79 -2.06 -8.83 -15.53
N PRO A 80 -0.97 -8.19 -15.08
CA PRO A 80 -1.04 -6.95 -14.31
C PRO A 80 -1.88 -5.86 -14.97
N GLN A 81 -1.73 -5.65 -16.28
CA GLN A 81 -2.47 -4.62 -17.02
C GLN A 81 -3.98 -4.91 -17.08
N ALA A 82 -4.38 -6.17 -17.13
CA ALA A 82 -5.79 -6.55 -17.08
C ALA A 82 -6.35 -6.36 -15.66
N GLY A 83 -5.61 -6.80 -14.64
CA GLY A 83 -5.98 -6.59 -13.24
C GLY A 83 -6.14 -5.11 -12.88
N THR A 84 -5.23 -4.25 -13.33
CA THR A 84 -5.33 -2.80 -13.13
C THR A 84 -6.63 -2.23 -13.71
N LYS A 85 -7.03 -2.65 -14.92
CA LYS A 85 -8.30 -2.20 -15.54
C LYS A 85 -9.52 -2.61 -14.73
N VAL A 86 -9.53 -3.84 -14.19
CA VAL A 86 -10.61 -4.31 -13.32
C VAL A 86 -10.72 -3.44 -12.06
N VAL A 87 -9.58 -3.10 -11.45
CA VAL A 87 -9.55 -2.22 -10.26
C VAL A 87 -10.01 -0.81 -10.62
N GLU A 88 -9.49 -0.23 -11.70
CA GLU A 88 -9.84 1.12 -12.17
C GLU A 88 -11.34 1.28 -12.46
N ALA A 89 -11.97 0.25 -13.05
CA ALA A 89 -13.40 0.24 -13.32
C ALA A 89 -14.27 0.36 -12.05
N GLN A 90 -13.74 -0.03 -10.88
CA GLN A 90 -14.47 0.07 -9.61
C GLN A 90 -14.28 1.42 -8.90
N LEU A 91 -13.30 2.24 -9.28
CA LEU A 91 -12.93 3.45 -8.52
C LEU A 91 -14.00 4.54 -8.55
N ALA A 92 -14.84 4.60 -9.59
CA ALA A 92 -15.94 5.54 -9.65
C ALA A 92 -17.01 5.26 -8.56
N ASN A 93 -17.26 3.98 -8.28
CA ASN A 93 -18.25 3.54 -7.28
C ASN A 93 -17.62 3.33 -5.90
N HIS A 94 -16.31 3.09 -5.85
CA HIS A 94 -15.54 2.81 -4.64
C HIS A 94 -14.29 3.70 -4.55
N PRO A 95 -14.45 5.04 -4.47
CA PRO A 95 -13.33 5.98 -4.54
C PRO A 95 -12.33 5.84 -3.38
N LEU A 96 -12.77 5.25 -2.26
CA LEU A 96 -11.94 5.04 -1.07
C LEU A 96 -11.19 3.71 -1.06
N LEU A 97 -11.37 2.83 -2.06
CA LEU A 97 -10.68 1.54 -2.13
C LEU A 97 -9.15 1.73 -2.06
N ILE A 98 -8.59 2.51 -3.00
CA ILE A 98 -7.14 2.68 -3.09
C ILE A 98 -6.63 3.58 -1.97
N MET A 99 -7.31 4.68 -1.67
CA MET A 99 -6.89 5.58 -0.58
C MET A 99 -6.88 4.89 0.77
N GLY A 100 -7.90 4.06 1.06
CA GLY A 100 -7.99 3.29 2.29
C GLY A 100 -6.93 2.18 2.36
N LEU A 101 -6.64 1.49 1.26
CA LEU A 101 -5.51 0.55 1.20
C LEU A 101 -4.18 1.26 1.47
N LEU A 102 -3.91 2.37 0.80
CA LEU A 102 -2.66 3.13 0.93
C LEU A 102 -2.43 3.63 2.36
N ARG A 103 -3.49 3.97 3.10
CA ARG A 103 -3.40 4.42 4.50
C ARG A 103 -2.59 3.47 5.39
N TYR A 104 -2.75 2.16 5.17
CA TYR A 104 -2.10 1.09 5.94
C TYR A 104 -0.94 0.44 5.18
N LEU A 105 -1.08 0.29 3.87
CA LEU A 105 -0.07 -0.34 3.03
C LEU A 105 1.20 0.51 2.91
N TYR A 106 1.07 1.82 2.69
CA TYR A 106 2.20 2.67 2.37
C TYR A 106 3.22 2.76 3.54
N PRO A 107 2.80 2.98 4.80
CA PRO A 107 3.73 2.94 5.93
C PRO A 107 4.37 1.55 6.10
N ALA A 108 3.59 0.48 5.97
CA ALA A 108 4.08 -0.89 6.14
C ALA A 108 5.13 -1.27 5.07
N TYR A 109 4.92 -0.83 3.83
CA TYR A 109 5.81 -1.10 2.72
C TYR A 109 7.17 -0.39 2.91
N TYR A 110 7.16 0.92 3.15
CA TYR A 110 8.41 1.70 3.27
C TYR A 110 9.14 1.52 4.61
N GLN A 111 8.53 0.84 5.57
CA GLN A 111 9.20 0.40 6.81
C GLN A 111 9.71 -1.05 6.72
N HIS A 112 9.39 -1.78 5.65
CA HIS A 112 9.81 -3.16 5.51
C HIS A 112 11.32 -3.23 5.21
N GLN A 113 12.05 -4.09 5.93
CA GLN A 113 13.51 -4.25 5.81
C GLN A 113 13.99 -4.39 4.35
N ARG A 114 13.38 -5.30 3.57
CA ARG A 114 13.75 -5.49 2.15
C ARG A 114 13.56 -4.25 1.27
N VAL A 115 12.60 -3.39 1.62
CA VAL A 115 12.35 -2.14 0.89
C VAL A 115 13.37 -1.09 1.29
N LEU A 116 13.66 -0.97 2.60
CA LEU A 116 14.73 -0.10 3.11
C LEU A 116 16.08 -0.44 2.46
N GLU A 117 16.46 -1.73 2.46
CA GLU A 117 17.65 -2.21 1.77
C GLU A 117 17.65 -1.84 0.28
N GLY A 118 16.53 -2.03 -0.41
CA GLY A 118 16.39 -1.73 -1.84
C GLY A 118 16.46 -0.24 -2.19
N ILE A 119 16.12 0.67 -1.26
CA ILE A 119 16.30 2.12 -1.45
C ILE A 119 17.63 2.66 -0.90
N GLY A 120 18.49 1.78 -0.39
CA GLY A 120 19.80 2.15 0.16
C GLY A 120 19.76 2.67 1.59
N GLU A 121 18.65 2.47 2.30
CA GLU A 121 18.49 2.86 3.70
C GLU A 121 18.83 1.70 4.65
N PRO A 122 19.46 1.98 5.80
CA PRO A 122 19.64 0.99 6.87
C PRO A 122 18.31 0.35 7.28
N PRO A 123 18.18 -0.99 7.28
CA PRO A 123 16.96 -1.69 7.68
C PRO A 123 16.81 -1.78 9.20
N ARG A 124 16.86 -0.63 9.86
CA ARG A 124 16.73 -0.50 11.32
C ARG A 124 15.84 0.69 11.66
N PRO A 125 15.22 0.69 12.85
CA PRO A 125 14.58 1.88 13.37
C PRO A 125 15.55 3.07 13.41
N PRO A 126 15.04 4.32 13.29
CA PRO A 126 15.88 5.49 13.45
C PRO A 126 16.51 5.56 14.84
N PHE A 127 15.78 5.21 15.90
CA PHE A 127 16.30 5.20 17.27
C PHE A 127 16.96 3.85 17.60
N PRO A 128 18.10 3.83 18.33
CA PRO A 128 18.78 4.96 18.97
C PRO A 128 19.80 5.73 18.11
N GLU A 129 20.30 5.17 17.01
CA GLU A 129 21.48 5.71 16.33
C GLU A 129 21.22 6.98 15.51
N GLY A 130 19.96 7.28 15.18
CA GLY A 130 19.56 8.33 14.25
C GLY A 130 19.89 8.01 12.79
N PHE A 131 19.68 9.01 11.95
CA PHE A 131 20.24 9.10 10.59
C PHE A 131 21.16 10.33 10.54
N ASP A 132 22.18 10.28 9.69
CA ASP A 132 22.99 11.46 9.41
C ASP A 132 22.14 12.50 8.68
N VAL A 133 22.12 13.73 9.21
CA VAL A 133 21.39 14.86 8.63
C VAL A 133 22.39 15.89 8.13
N GLU A 134 22.22 16.34 6.89
CA GLU A 134 23.05 17.40 6.32
C GLU A 134 22.95 18.69 7.15
N ALA A 135 24.08 19.37 7.34
CA ALA A 135 24.10 20.64 8.06
C ALA A 135 23.33 21.72 7.29
N THR A 136 22.37 22.38 7.96
CA THR A 136 21.57 23.47 7.38
C THR A 136 22.44 24.66 6.96
N ASP A 137 22.20 25.22 5.76
CA ASP A 137 22.84 26.47 5.30
C ASP A 137 22.56 27.63 6.26
N ALA A 138 23.62 28.23 6.80
CA ALA A 138 23.57 29.35 7.73
C ALA A 138 22.76 30.55 7.19
N ARG A 139 22.79 30.79 5.87
CA ARG A 139 22.04 31.87 5.22
C ARG A 139 20.53 31.68 5.33
N LEU A 140 20.06 30.42 5.33
CA LEU A 140 18.64 30.11 5.54
C LEU A 140 18.22 30.40 6.99
N LEU A 141 19.09 30.08 7.95
CA LEU A 141 18.86 30.37 9.36
C LEU A 141 18.80 31.88 9.64
N GLU A 142 19.68 32.66 9.01
CA GLU A 142 19.67 34.12 9.12
C GLU A 142 18.36 34.74 8.60
N LYS A 143 17.87 34.28 7.44
CA LYS A 143 16.58 34.73 6.89
C LYS A 143 15.41 34.45 7.82
N LEU A 144 15.38 33.27 8.46
CA LEU A 144 14.34 32.92 9.43
C LEU A 144 14.40 33.81 10.67
N ARG A 145 15.60 34.11 11.18
CA ARG A 145 15.78 35.01 12.33
C ARG A 145 15.32 36.43 12.02
N ALA A 146 15.64 36.95 10.84
CA ALA A 146 15.23 38.29 10.42
C ALA A 146 13.70 38.46 10.33
N ARG A 147 12.97 37.39 9.95
CA ARG A 147 11.49 37.39 9.93
C ARG A 147 10.86 37.44 11.32
N ARG A 148 11.56 37.00 12.37
CA ARG A 148 11.04 37.04 13.74
C ARG A 148 11.14 38.43 14.37
N THR A 149 12.03 39.27 13.86
CA THR A 149 12.30 40.62 14.37
C THR A 149 11.62 41.75 13.59
N ALA A 150 10.95 41.41 12.48
CA ALA A 150 10.13 42.33 11.68
C ALA A 150 8.65 42.19 12.06
#